data_AF-A0A7X1E815-F1
#
_entry.id   AF-A0A7X1E815-F1
#
_cell.length_a   1.000
_cell.length_b   1.000
_cell.length_c   1.000
_cell.angle_alpha   90.00
_cell.angle_beta   90.00
_cell.angle_gamma   90.00
#
_symmetry.space_group_name_H-M   'P 1'
#
loop_
_entity.id
_entity.type
_entity.pdbx_description
1 polymer ?
#
loop_
_entity_poly.entity_id
_entity_poly.type
_entity_poly.pdbx_seq_one_letter_code
_entity_poly.pdbx_strand_id
1 'polypeptide(L)'
;MSAQLSRRMALLAAYEDFTRKETTCLKDGDFEEMLKVQSKKAKVAEALSKLEDLPSEEEKQTFSGRIDSLLEQEKANAEALTAKLSKNRSEFKKLSQNSLSAAKLRNLYGAAIDRSVVKGTLKDKA
;
A
#
# COMPACT_ATOMS: atom_id res chain seq x y z
N MET A 1 -31.10 25.71 -16.72
CA MET A 1 -30.09 25.57 -17.79
C MET A 1 -29.04 24.59 -17.31
N SER A 2 -28.83 23.49 -18.03
CA SER A 2 -27.80 22.51 -17.70
C SER A 2 -26.44 23.17 -17.88
N ALA A 3 -25.75 23.50 -16.78
CA ALA A 3 -24.37 23.96 -16.85
C ALA A 3 -23.53 22.82 -17.45
N GLN A 4 -23.14 22.95 -18.72
CA GLN A 4 -22.12 22.08 -19.29
C GLN A 4 -20.87 22.28 -18.44
N LEU A 5 -20.50 21.26 -17.66
CA LEU A 5 -19.26 21.27 -16.91
C LEU A 5 -18.13 21.46 -17.91
N SER A 6 -17.30 22.48 -17.71
CA SER A 6 -16.15 22.68 -18.59
C SER A 6 -15.25 21.46 -18.55
N ARG A 7 -14.53 21.24 -19.66
CA ARG A 7 -13.62 20.09 -19.80
C ARG A 7 -12.61 20.02 -18.65
N ARG A 8 -12.13 21.17 -18.17
CA ARG A 8 -11.25 21.29 -17.00
C ARG A 8 -11.92 20.75 -15.73
N MET A 9 -13.15 21.20 -15.45
CA MET A 9 -13.89 20.77 -14.26
C MET A 9 -14.25 19.28 -14.30
N ALA A 10 -14.53 18.74 -15.50
CA ALA A 10 -14.81 17.32 -15.67
C ALA A 10 -13.57 16.46 -15.40
N LEU A 11 -12.40 16.89 -15.88
CA LEU A 11 -11.13 16.22 -15.60
C LEU A 11 -10.74 16.32 -14.11
N LEU A 12 -10.96 17.47 -13.47
CA LEU A 12 -10.75 17.61 -12.03
C LEU A 12 -11.64 16.65 -11.23
N ALA A 13 -12.93 16.54 -11.59
CA ALA A 13 -13.85 15.60 -10.94
C ALA A 13 -13.40 14.15 -11.12
N ALA A 14 -12.93 13.77 -12.32
CA ALA A 14 -12.37 12.45 -12.56
C ALA A 14 -11.11 12.19 -11.71
N TYR A 15 -10.26 13.19 -11.52
CA TYR A 15 -9.08 13.09 -10.66
C TYR A 15 -9.45 12.87 -9.18
N GLU A 16 -10.49 13.55 -8.70
CA GLU A 16 -11.07 13.33 -7.36
C GLU A 16 -11.62 11.92 -7.21
N ASP A 17 -12.35 11.41 -8.20
CA ASP A 17 -12.85 10.04 -8.19
C ASP A 17 -11.73 9.02 -8.09
N PHE A 18 -10.65 9.20 -8.84
CA PHE A 18 -9.48 8.34 -8.73
C PHE A 18 -8.80 8.45 -7.37
N THR A 19 -8.75 9.63 -6.77
CA THR A 19 -8.18 9.84 -5.43
C THR A 19 -9.04 9.20 -4.33
N ARG A 20 -10.38 9.25 -4.46
CA ARG A 20 -11.31 8.52 -3.59
C ARG A 20 -11.14 7.01 -3.73
N LYS A 21 -11.02 6.52 -4.97
CA LYS A 21 -10.81 5.09 -5.23
C LYS A 21 -9.47 4.61 -4.68
N GLU A 22 -8.41 5.38 -4.86
CA GLU A 22 -7.09 5.13 -4.28
C GLU A 22 -7.15 5.00 -2.75
N THR A 23 -7.88 5.91 -2.09
CA THR A 23 -8.11 5.86 -0.64
C THR A 23 -8.78 4.53 -0.22
N THR A 24 -9.71 4.04 -1.04
CA THR A 24 -10.42 2.78 -0.78
C THR A 24 -9.49 1.57 -0.97
N CYS A 25 -8.76 1.53 -2.09
CA CYS A 25 -7.74 0.50 -2.34
C CYS A 25 -6.69 0.45 -1.22
N LEU A 26 -6.25 1.62 -0.73
CA LEU A 26 -5.33 1.71 0.40
C LEU A 26 -5.91 1.11 1.67
N LYS A 27 -7.19 1.37 1.98
CA LYS A 27 -7.86 0.78 3.16
C LYS A 27 -7.92 -0.74 3.05
N ASP A 28 -8.38 -1.23 1.90
CA ASP A 28 -8.59 -2.66 1.63
C ASP A 28 -7.28 -3.43 1.44
N GLY A 29 -6.17 -2.74 1.15
CA GLY A 29 -4.88 -3.36 0.86
C GLY A 29 -4.78 -3.93 -0.55
N ASP A 30 -5.67 -3.52 -1.46
CA ASP A 30 -5.65 -3.91 -2.86
C ASP A 30 -4.65 -3.04 -3.65
N PHE A 31 -3.38 -3.41 -3.56
CA PHE A 31 -2.29 -2.67 -4.22
C PHE A 31 -2.29 -2.85 -5.74
N GLU A 32 -2.84 -3.94 -6.28
CA GLU A 32 -2.94 -4.14 -7.72
C GLU A 32 -3.93 -3.17 -8.35
N GLU A 33 -5.11 -3.03 -7.76
CA GLU A 33 -6.09 -2.03 -8.21
C GLU A 33 -5.57 -0.61 -7.97
N MET A 34 -4.84 -0.37 -6.86
CA MET A 34 -4.20 0.92 -6.60
C MET A 34 -3.24 1.34 -7.73
N LEU A 35 -2.43 0.42 -8.27
CA LEU A 35 -1.54 0.70 -9.40
C LEU A 35 -2.30 1.06 -10.68
N LYS A 36 -3.42 0.37 -10.95
CA LYS A 36 -4.29 0.68 -12.10
C LYS A 36 -4.95 2.05 -11.94
N VAL A 37 -5.39 2.39 -10.72
CA VAL A 37 -5.97 3.69 -10.40
C VAL A 37 -4.94 4.80 -10.58
N GLN A 38 -3.72 4.63 -10.06
CA GLN A 38 -2.63 5.59 -10.24
C GLN A 38 -2.28 5.82 -11.71
N SER A 39 -2.24 4.75 -12.52
CA SER A 39 -2.01 4.86 -13.97
C SER A 39 -3.09 5.68 -14.68
N LYS A 40 -4.36 5.53 -14.28
CA LYS A 40 -5.48 6.33 -14.83
C LYS A 40 -5.43 7.78 -14.34
N LYS A 41 -5.11 7.99 -13.06
CA LYS A 41 -4.95 9.29 -12.43
C LYS A 41 -3.84 10.12 -13.10
N ALA A 42 -2.69 9.50 -13.41
CA ALA A 42 -1.62 10.13 -14.17
C ALA A 42 -2.06 10.61 -15.55
N LYS A 43 -2.86 9.80 -16.28
CA LYS A 43 -3.42 10.20 -17.58
C LYS A 43 -4.36 11.40 -17.48
N VAL A 44 -5.16 11.49 -16.41
CA VAL A 44 -6.03 12.65 -16.16
C VAL A 44 -5.21 13.89 -15.83
N ALA A 45 -4.15 13.76 -15.01
CA ALA A 45 -3.25 14.87 -14.70
C ALA A 45 -2.55 15.41 -15.96
N GLU A 46 -2.08 14.51 -16.84
CA GLU A 46 -1.49 14.89 -18.12
C GLU A 46 -2.51 15.57 -19.04
N ALA A 47 -3.77 15.11 -19.06
CA ALA A 47 -4.83 15.77 -19.80
C ALA A 47 -5.16 17.15 -19.23
N LEU A 48 -5.11 17.33 -17.91
CA LEU A 48 -5.28 18.62 -17.25
C LEU A 48 -4.14 19.59 -17.59
N SER A 49 -2.90 19.13 -17.65
CA SER A 49 -1.74 19.98 -17.97
C SER A 49 -1.70 20.43 -19.43
N LYS A 50 -2.33 19.68 -20.34
CA LYS A 50 -2.39 19.97 -21.78
C LYS A 50 -3.58 20.86 -22.16
N LEU A 51 -4.43 21.26 -21.21
CA LEU A 51 -5.55 22.16 -21.50
C LEU A 51 -5.04 23.59 -21.70
N GLU A 52 -5.20 24.09 -22.92
CA GLU A 52 -4.87 25.48 -23.31
C GLU A 52 -6.00 26.48 -22.96
N ASP A 53 -7.20 25.99 -22.61
CA ASP A 53 -8.37 26.82 -22.33
C ASP A 53 -8.12 27.72 -21.11
N LEU A 54 -8.29 29.05 -21.24
CA LEU A 54 -8.20 29.96 -20.10
C LEU A 54 -9.42 29.78 -19.18
N PRO A 55 -9.24 29.52 -17.87
CA PRO A 55 -10.36 29.37 -16.95
C PRO A 55 -11.04 30.73 -16.72
N SER A 56 -12.37 30.70 -16.62
CA SER A 56 -13.12 31.83 -16.08
C SER A 56 -12.78 32.08 -14.60
N GLU A 57 -13.06 33.28 -14.09
CA GLU A 57 -12.76 33.60 -12.67
C GLU A 57 -13.54 32.72 -11.68
N GLU A 58 -14.80 32.37 -12.00
CA GLU A 58 -15.61 31.44 -11.18
C GLU A 58 -14.99 30.03 -11.16
N GLU A 59 -14.46 29.57 -12.29
CA GLU A 59 -13.75 28.29 -12.36
C GLU A 59 -12.44 28.33 -11.59
N LYS A 60 -11.68 29.43 -11.63
CA LYS A 60 -10.42 29.55 -10.86
C LYS A 60 -10.67 29.40 -9.36
N GLN A 61 -11.66 30.09 -8.81
CA GLN A 61 -12.00 29.99 -7.39
C GLN A 61 -12.42 28.56 -7.01
N THR A 62 -13.32 27.97 -7.80
CA THR A 62 -13.81 26.61 -7.53
C THR A 62 -12.70 25.57 -7.68
N PHE A 63 -11.84 25.73 -8.68
CA PHE A 63 -10.71 24.85 -8.95
C PHE A 63 -9.69 24.90 -7.81
N SER A 64 -9.32 26.11 -7.34
CA SER A 64 -8.36 26.29 -6.25
C SER A 64 -8.82 25.59 -4.97
N GLY A 65 -10.05 25.83 -4.52
CA GLY A 65 -10.54 25.23 -3.28
C GLY A 65 -10.63 23.70 -3.33
N ARG A 66 -10.91 23.13 -4.51
CA ARG A 66 -10.93 21.68 -4.73
C ARG A 66 -9.52 21.08 -4.77
N ILE A 67 -8.55 21.79 -5.34
CA ILE A 67 -7.14 21.37 -5.35
C ILE A 67 -6.58 21.31 -3.92
N ASP A 68 -6.87 22.28 -3.07
CA ASP A 68 -6.40 22.27 -1.68
C ASP A 68 -6.92 21.04 -0.93
N SER A 69 -8.21 20.72 -1.09
CA SER A 69 -8.81 19.50 -0.52
C SER A 69 -8.19 18.22 -1.09
N LEU A 70 -7.86 18.20 -2.38
CA LEU A 70 -7.21 17.06 -3.03
C LEU A 70 -5.80 16.84 -2.49
N LEU A 71 -5.02 17.90 -2.30
CA LEU A 71 -3.66 17.83 -1.78
C LEU A 71 -3.63 17.27 -0.36
N GLU A 72 -4.53 17.71 0.50
CA GLU A 72 -4.68 17.14 1.86
C GLU A 72 -5.05 15.65 1.81
N GLN A 73 -5.93 15.24 0.90
CA GLN A 73 -6.31 13.83 0.76
C GLN A 73 -5.15 12.97 0.24
N GLU A 74 -4.38 13.46 -0.73
CA GLU A 74 -3.19 12.75 -1.23
C GLU A 74 -2.10 12.62 -0.17
N LYS A 75 -1.88 13.66 0.62
CA LYS A 75 -0.95 13.63 1.74
C LYS A 75 -1.37 12.58 2.77
N ALA A 76 -2.65 12.55 3.15
CA ALA A 76 -3.18 11.53 4.06
C ALA A 76 -3.01 10.11 3.50
N ASN A 77 -3.22 9.92 2.20
CA ASN A 77 -3.01 8.64 1.52
C ASN A 77 -1.53 8.21 1.53
N ALA A 78 -0.59 9.14 1.31
CA ALA A 78 0.85 8.88 1.35
C ALA A 78 1.33 8.49 2.76
N GLU A 79 0.82 9.16 3.79
CA GLU A 79 1.08 8.83 5.19
C GLU A 79 0.54 7.43 5.53
N ALA A 80 -0.69 7.11 5.11
CA ALA A 80 -1.30 5.80 5.32
C ALA A 80 -0.51 4.67 4.62
N LEU A 81 -0.07 4.90 3.38
CA LEU A 81 0.78 3.95 2.66
C LEU A 81 2.10 3.70 3.39
N THR A 82 2.75 4.78 3.87
CA THR A 82 4.02 4.70 4.61
C THR A 82 3.86 3.90 5.90
N ALA A 83 2.77 4.14 6.65
CA ALA A 83 2.45 3.37 7.85
C ALA A 83 2.24 1.88 7.55
N LYS A 84 1.51 1.56 6.46
CA LYS A 84 1.29 0.16 6.03
C LYS A 84 2.59 -0.53 5.63
N LEU A 85 3.48 0.15 4.88
CA LEU A 85 4.78 -0.39 4.49
C LEU A 85 5.68 -0.64 5.72
N SER A 86 5.70 0.29 6.67
CA SER A 86 6.44 0.14 7.92
C SER A 86 5.95 -1.07 8.72
N LYS A 87 4.63 -1.22 8.87
CA LYS A 87 4.01 -2.37 9.54
C LYS A 87 4.38 -3.68 8.84
N ASN A 88 4.25 -3.76 7.52
CA ASN A 88 4.58 -4.95 6.75
C ASN A 88 6.05 -5.37 6.92
N ARG A 89 7.00 -4.42 6.87
CA ARG A 89 8.42 -4.69 7.14
C ARG A 89 8.65 -5.26 8.54
N SER A 90 7.96 -4.72 9.54
CA SER A 90 8.07 -5.19 10.92
C SER A 90 7.52 -6.61 11.09
N GLU A 91 6.40 -6.94 10.42
CA GLU A 91 5.78 -8.26 10.44
C GLU A 91 6.65 -9.29 9.71
N PHE A 92 7.22 -8.93 8.56
CA PHE A 92 8.17 -9.78 7.84
C PHE A 92 9.39 -10.14 8.70
N LYS A 93 9.96 -9.15 9.42
CA LYS A 93 11.08 -9.39 10.34
C LYS A 93 10.69 -10.37 11.45
N LYS A 94 9.50 -10.21 12.04
CA LYS A 94 8.98 -11.13 13.07
C LYS A 94 8.78 -12.54 12.51
N LEU A 95 8.19 -12.68 11.33
CA LEU A 95 7.99 -13.98 10.67
C LEU A 95 9.32 -14.69 10.41
N SER A 96 10.33 -13.96 9.95
CA SER A 96 11.68 -14.50 9.75
C SER A 96 12.31 -15.01 11.07
N GLN A 97 12.21 -14.23 12.15
CA GLN A 97 12.68 -14.63 13.48
C GLN A 97 11.93 -15.85 14.03
N ASN A 98 10.61 -15.90 13.82
CA ASN A 98 9.78 -17.03 14.22
C ASN A 98 10.15 -18.30 13.44
N SER A 99 10.39 -18.19 12.13
CA SER A 99 10.84 -19.29 11.29
C SER A 99 12.19 -19.86 11.77
N LEU A 100 13.16 -19.00 12.06
CA LEU A 100 14.46 -19.42 12.61
C LEU A 100 14.32 -20.09 13.98
N SER A 101 13.49 -19.53 14.85
CA SER A 101 13.21 -20.10 16.17
C SER A 101 12.51 -21.46 16.06
N ALA A 102 11.54 -21.60 15.16
CA ALA A 102 10.87 -22.86 14.88
C ALA A 102 11.83 -23.93 14.35
N ALA A 103 12.75 -23.57 13.47
CA ALA A 103 13.78 -24.48 12.98
C ALA A 103 14.71 -24.98 14.11
N LYS A 104 15.13 -24.07 15.01
CA LYS A 104 15.91 -24.45 16.20
C LYS A 104 15.13 -25.38 17.13
N LEU A 105 13.86 -25.08 17.40
CA LEU A 105 13.00 -25.93 18.21
C LEU A 105 12.82 -27.31 17.58
N ARG A 106 12.58 -27.39 16.26
CA ARG A 106 12.49 -28.67 15.53
C ARG A 106 13.74 -29.51 15.72
N ASN A 107 14.93 -28.91 15.67
CA ASN A 107 16.19 -29.63 15.90
C ASN A 107 16.29 -30.15 17.34
N LEU A 108 15.86 -29.38 18.34
CA LEU A 108 15.89 -29.80 19.75
C LEU A 108 14.90 -30.94 20.03
N TYR A 109 13.66 -30.81 19.54
CA TYR A 109 12.63 -31.84 19.72
C TYR A 109 12.88 -33.08 18.85
N GLY A 110 13.43 -32.91 17.64
CA GLY A 110 13.81 -34.02 16.76
C GLY A 110 15.05 -34.77 17.25
N ALA A 111 16.05 -34.08 17.79
CA ALA A 111 17.26 -34.71 18.34
C ALA A 111 17.01 -35.46 19.65
N ALA A 112 15.91 -35.20 20.36
CA ALA A 112 15.51 -35.97 21.53
C ALA A 112 15.06 -37.41 21.19
N ILE A 113 14.64 -37.66 19.94
CA ILE A 113 14.20 -38.98 19.49
C ILE A 113 15.40 -39.90 19.15
N ASP A 114 16.56 -39.33 18.81
CA ASP A 114 17.77 -40.10 18.43
C ASP A 114 18.71 -40.49 19.59
N ARG A 115 18.43 -40.07 20.84
CA ARG A 115 19.27 -40.44 22.01
C ARG A 115 18.97 -41.82 22.60
N SER A 116 18.29 -42.69 21.86
CA SER A 116 18.10 -44.10 22.26
C SER A 116 19.18 -45.05 21.71
N VAL A 117 20.06 -44.61 20.81
CA VAL A 117 21.14 -45.46 20.23
C VAL A 117 22.47 -45.33 20.98
N VAL A 118 22.53 -44.59 22.10
CA VAL A 118 23.71 -44.52 23.01
C VAL A 118 23.53 -45.44 24.24
N LYS A 119 22.84 -46.57 24.08
CA LYS A 119 22.82 -47.66 25.06
C LYS A 119 23.38 -48.91 24.41
N GLY A 120 24.68 -49.14 24.53
CA GLY A 120 25.21 -50.43 24.10
C GLY A 120 26.72 -50.58 23.94
N THR A 121 27.58 -49.93 24.72
CA THR A 121 28.94 -50.45 24.96
C THR A 121 29.46 -49.98 26.33
N LEU A 122 28.78 -50.38 27.40
CA LEU A 122 29.48 -50.61 28.68
C LEU A 122 30.25 -51.91 28.49
N LYS A 123 31.51 -51.82 28.00
CA LYS A 123 32.45 -52.93 28.10
C LYS A 123 32.87 -53.04 29.55
N ASP A 124 32.47 -54.16 30.15
CA ASP A 124 32.95 -54.66 31.43
C ASP A 124 34.46 -54.49 31.58
N LYS A 125 34.87 -53.91 32.70
CA LYS A 125 36.18 -54.15 33.30
C LYS A 125 35.95 -55.09 34.47
N ALA A 126 36.23 -56.37 34.26
CA ALA A 126 36.52 -57.38 35.28
C ALA A 126 37.79 -58.11 34.82
#